data_AF-A0A842T692-F1
#
_entry.id   AF-A0A842T692-F1
#
_cell.length_a   1.000
_cell.length_b   1.000
_cell.length_c   1.000
_cell.angle_alpha   90.00
_cell.angle_beta   90.00
_cell.angle_gamma   90.00
#
_symmetry.space_group_name_H-M   'P 1'
#
loop_
_entity.id
_entity.type
_entity.pdbx_description
1 polymer ?
#
loop_
_entity_poly.entity_id
_entity_poly.type
_entity_poly.pdbx_seq_one_letter_code
_entity_poly.pdbx_strand_id
1 'polypeptide(L)'
;MKIIVNIFGLEIDPISLVTSAAAIVLAIRNFLVMRKGADIYPHEIITYGIVKNTAENPTHNHLYIPLIFHNEGIKPGMITKIEILFDNEGEIKPLQILAKVELNDIGQQAARMNIGDFIQKGYTVKIPLYPINIPAGESTDIVLQCYQRIEDNIFPLDKEVMCIIRINYGRNKTREVRFPFLLTSEDYEETRFLKWYRPRAGNLKELYPH
;
A
#
# COMPACT_ATOMS: atom_id res chain seq x y z
N MET A 1 -36.35 -44.71 -18.08
CA MET A 1 -35.84 -44.74 -19.47
C MET A 1 -34.41 -44.23 -19.43
N LYS A 2 -33.39 -45.11 -19.52
CA LYS A 2 -31.98 -44.68 -19.56
C LYS A 2 -31.66 -44.24 -20.98
N ILE A 3 -31.30 -42.98 -21.17
CA ILE A 3 -30.79 -42.48 -22.44
C ILE A 3 -29.30 -42.83 -22.43
N ILE A 4 -28.88 -43.74 -23.30
CA ILE A 4 -27.47 -44.13 -23.45
C ILE A 4 -26.97 -43.45 -24.72
N VAL A 5 -25.87 -42.70 -24.61
CA VAL A 5 -25.25 -42.04 -25.76
C VAL A 5 -24.01 -42.85 -26.12
N ASN A 6 -23.94 -43.30 -27.37
CA ASN A 6 -22.85 -44.15 -27.85
C ASN A 6 -21.81 -43.27 -28.56
N ILE A 7 -20.61 -43.16 -27.98
CA ILE A 7 -19.49 -42.40 -28.54
C ILE A 7 -18.31 -43.36 -28.64
N PHE A 8 -17.77 -43.56 -29.85
CA PHE A 8 -16.67 -44.50 -30.14
C PHE A 8 -16.85 -45.94 -29.61
N GLY A 9 -18.08 -46.46 -29.60
CA GLY A 9 -18.36 -47.85 -29.21
C GLY A 9 -18.43 -48.11 -27.70
N LEU A 10 -18.43 -47.05 -26.88
CA LEU A 10 -18.66 -47.10 -25.44
C LEU A 10 -20.06 -46.57 -25.11
N GLU A 11 -20.82 -47.33 -24.32
CA GLU A 11 -22.09 -46.89 -23.75
C GLU A 11 -21.82 -45.92 -22.60
N ILE A 12 -22.09 -44.63 -22.81
CA ILE A 12 -21.86 -43.60 -21.80
C ILE A 12 -23.21 -43.07 -21.31
N ASP A 13 -23.40 -43.07 -19.99
CA ASP A 13 -24.52 -42.39 -19.36
C ASP A 13 -24.30 -40.87 -19.48
N PRO A 14 -25.18 -40.12 -20.17
CA PRO A 14 -25.01 -38.69 -20.41
C PRO A 14 -24.95 -37.88 -19.11
N ILE A 15 -25.58 -38.34 -18.02
CA ILE A 15 -25.47 -37.67 -16.71
C ILE A 15 -24.03 -37.80 -16.20
N SER A 16 -23.43 -39.00 -16.32
CA SER A 16 -22.04 -39.25 -15.95
C SER A 16 -21.05 -38.44 -16.80
N LEU A 17 -21.35 -38.22 -18.08
CA LEU A 17 -20.55 -37.38 -18.97
C LEU A 17 -20.60 -35.90 -18.55
N VAL A 18 -21.78 -35.38 -18.22
CA VAL A 18 -21.96 -33.99 -17.76
C VAL A 18 -21.29 -33.76 -16.41
N THR A 19 -21.45 -34.68 -15.44
CA THR A 19 -20.77 -34.57 -14.14
C THR A 19 -19.26 -34.68 -14.26
N SER A 20 -18.75 -35.53 -15.15
CA SER A 20 -17.31 -35.66 -15.41
C SER A 20 -16.74 -34.41 -16.08
N ALA A 21 -17.45 -33.84 -17.06
CA ALA A 21 -17.04 -32.58 -17.68
C ALA A 21 -17.03 -31.42 -16.67
N ALA A 22 -18.05 -31.32 -15.81
CA ALA A 22 -18.09 -30.32 -14.74
C ALA A 22 -16.93 -30.50 -13.74
N ALA A 23 -16.61 -31.72 -13.36
CA ALA A 23 -15.48 -32.03 -12.48
C ALA A 23 -14.13 -31.65 -13.13
N ILE A 24 -13.95 -31.93 -14.42
CA ILE A 24 -12.75 -31.53 -15.17
C ILE A 24 -12.62 -30.00 -15.21
N VAL A 25 -13.71 -29.28 -15.49
CA VAL A 25 -13.72 -27.80 -15.50
C VAL A 25 -13.35 -27.25 -14.12
N LEU A 26 -13.90 -27.81 -13.05
CA LEU A 26 -13.57 -27.43 -11.67
C LEU A 26 -12.11 -27.76 -11.32
N ALA A 27 -11.59 -28.91 -11.76
CA ALA A 27 -10.21 -29.30 -11.53
C ALA A 27 -9.23 -28.36 -12.26
N ILE A 28 -9.52 -28.01 -13.53
CA ILE A 28 -8.74 -27.04 -14.30
C ILE A 28 -8.80 -25.66 -13.62
N ARG A 29 -10.00 -25.21 -13.21
CA ARG A 29 -10.16 -23.95 -12.49
C ARG A 29 -9.35 -23.93 -11.19
N ASN A 30 -9.43 -24.98 -10.37
CA ASN A 30 -8.68 -25.09 -9.13
C ASN A 30 -7.18 -25.11 -9.39
N PHE A 31 -6.72 -25.85 -10.41
CA PHE A 31 -5.31 -25.86 -10.80
C PHE A 31 -4.83 -24.46 -11.21
N LEU A 32 -5.62 -23.72 -12.00
CA LEU A 32 -5.29 -22.35 -12.39
C LEU A 32 -5.28 -21.39 -11.20
N VAL A 33 -6.25 -21.49 -10.28
CA VAL A 33 -6.31 -20.69 -9.05
C VAL A 33 -5.10 -21.01 -8.16
N MET A 34 -4.73 -22.28 -7.99
CA MET A 34 -3.56 -22.74 -7.22
C MET A 34 -2.21 -22.27 -7.80
N ARG A 35 -2.17 -21.92 -9.09
CA ARG A 35 -1.00 -21.33 -9.73
C ARG A 35 -0.92 -19.81 -9.57
N LYS A 36 -1.98 -19.12 -9.15
CA LYS A 36 -1.90 -17.69 -8.85
C LYS A 36 -0.89 -17.48 -7.71
N GLY A 37 0.12 -16.65 -7.98
CA GLY A 37 1.07 -16.20 -6.97
C GLY A 37 0.45 -15.14 -6.06
N ALA A 38 1.26 -14.48 -5.25
CA ALA A 38 0.83 -13.31 -4.51
C ALA A 38 0.27 -12.23 -5.46
N ASP A 39 -0.76 -11.53 -5.00
CA ASP A 39 -1.35 -10.36 -5.64
C ASP A 39 -1.50 -9.30 -4.54
N ILE A 40 -0.48 -8.46 -4.45
CA ILE A 40 -0.32 -7.50 -3.36
C ILE A 40 -0.76 -6.13 -3.87
N TYR A 41 -1.63 -5.45 -3.14
CA TYR A 41 -2.00 -4.07 -3.43
C TYR A 41 -1.85 -3.18 -2.18
N PRO A 42 -1.37 -1.93 -2.36
CA PRO A 42 -1.49 -0.93 -1.31
C PRO A 42 -2.96 -0.51 -1.19
N HIS A 43 -3.51 -0.56 0.03
CA HIS A 43 -4.82 -0.01 0.33
C HIS A 43 -4.79 1.52 0.31
N GLU A 44 -5.97 2.14 0.26
CA GLU A 44 -6.12 3.58 0.42
C GLU A 44 -5.42 4.06 1.70
N ILE A 45 -4.62 5.12 1.57
CA ILE A 45 -4.02 5.77 2.73
C ILE A 45 -5.11 6.52 3.46
N ILE A 46 -5.34 6.13 4.71
CA ILE A 46 -6.39 6.73 5.53
C ILE A 46 -5.87 8.01 6.19
N THR A 47 -4.56 8.07 6.49
CA THR A 47 -3.93 9.20 7.19
C THR A 47 -2.45 9.35 6.83
N TYR A 48 -1.88 10.54 7.01
CA TYR A 48 -0.44 10.80 6.99
C TYR A 48 -0.05 11.75 8.14
N GLY A 49 1.15 11.58 8.69
CA GLY A 49 1.66 12.37 9.81
C GLY A 49 2.74 13.35 9.37
N ILE A 50 2.67 14.63 9.75
CA ILE A 50 3.70 15.64 9.42
C ILE A 50 4.35 16.19 10.68
N VAL A 51 5.67 16.34 10.63
CA VAL A 51 6.45 17.06 11.64
C VAL A 51 7.41 18.03 10.96
N LYS A 52 7.27 19.32 11.25
CA LYS A 52 8.28 20.33 10.93
C LYS A 52 9.45 20.12 11.88
N ASN A 53 10.65 19.90 11.35
CA ASN A 53 11.80 19.69 12.21
C ASN A 53 12.12 21.01 12.95
N THR A 54 11.93 21.00 14.26
CA THR A 54 12.20 22.15 15.14
C THR A 54 13.70 22.27 15.46
N ALA A 55 14.19 23.51 15.46
CA ALA A 55 15.48 24.02 15.98
C ALA A 55 16.81 23.42 15.46
N GLU A 56 16.98 22.11 15.31
CA GLU A 56 18.29 21.50 15.02
C GLU A 56 18.59 21.29 13.53
N ASN A 57 17.55 21.16 12.68
CA ASN A 57 17.75 21.02 11.23
C ASN A 57 16.54 21.60 10.46
N PRO A 58 16.40 22.94 10.44
CA PRO A 58 15.18 23.64 9.97
C PRO A 58 14.92 23.50 8.47
N THR A 59 15.83 22.86 7.74
CA THR A 59 15.78 22.68 6.29
C THR A 59 15.09 21.39 5.86
N HIS A 60 14.64 20.55 6.81
CA HIS A 60 14.07 19.24 6.52
C HIS A 60 12.68 19.06 7.12
N ASN A 61 11.81 18.40 6.36
CA ASN A 61 10.47 18.00 6.79
C ASN A 61 10.40 16.47 6.92
N HIS A 62 9.78 15.99 8.00
CA HIS A 62 9.51 14.57 8.18
C HIS A 62 8.04 14.29 7.87
N LEU A 63 7.81 13.28 7.04
CA LEU A 63 6.50 12.77 6.67
C LEU A 63 6.42 11.30 7.06
N TYR A 64 5.39 10.95 7.83
CA TYR A 64 5.09 9.60 8.27
C TYR A 64 3.89 9.07 7.50
N ILE A 65 4.08 8.01 6.73
CA ILE A 65 3.03 7.45 5.87
C ILE A 65 2.71 6.02 6.34
N PRO A 66 1.57 5.81 6.99
CA PRO A 66 1.04 4.47 7.26
C PRO A 66 0.52 3.87 5.96
N LEU A 67 0.99 2.67 5.64
CA LEU A 67 0.60 1.88 4.49
C LEU A 67 0.05 0.55 4.96
N ILE A 68 -1.09 0.17 4.42
CA ILE A 68 -1.65 -1.16 4.59
C ILE A 68 -1.52 -1.85 3.25
N PHE A 69 -0.92 -3.03 3.23
CA PHE A 69 -0.84 -3.85 2.05
C PHE A 69 -1.69 -5.10 2.25
N HIS A 70 -2.52 -5.41 1.27
CA HIS A 70 -3.31 -6.64 1.25
C HIS A 70 -2.76 -7.57 0.20
N ASN A 71 -2.76 -8.87 0.51
CA ASN A 71 -2.46 -9.91 -0.45
C ASN A 71 -3.69 -10.77 -0.70
N GLU A 72 -4.38 -10.53 -1.81
CA GLU A 72 -5.50 -11.35 -2.28
C GLU A 72 -5.05 -12.66 -2.94
N GLY A 73 -3.73 -12.84 -3.08
CA GLY A 73 -3.15 -14.09 -3.54
C GLY A 73 -3.29 -15.20 -2.50
N ILE A 74 -3.42 -16.42 -3.00
CA ILE A 74 -3.41 -17.65 -2.19
C ILE A 74 -2.00 -18.05 -1.70
N LYS A 75 -0.96 -17.33 -2.13
CA LYS A 75 0.43 -17.55 -1.74
C LYS A 75 0.98 -16.30 -1.07
N PRO A 76 1.88 -16.46 -0.08
CA PRO A 76 2.57 -15.32 0.52
C PRO A 76 3.38 -14.58 -0.54
N GLY A 77 3.49 -13.28 -0.35
CA GLY A 77 4.21 -12.36 -1.23
C GLY A 77 5.27 -11.57 -0.49
N MET A 78 6.20 -11.01 -1.26
CA MET A 78 7.30 -10.23 -0.72
C MET A 78 7.43 -8.93 -1.52
N ILE A 79 7.27 -7.79 -0.85
CA ILE A 79 7.58 -6.48 -1.41
C ILE A 79 9.09 -6.29 -1.36
N THR A 80 9.68 -6.01 -2.51
CA THR A 80 11.12 -5.82 -2.69
C THR A 80 11.49 -4.34 -2.77
N LYS A 81 10.55 -3.47 -3.14
CA LYS A 81 10.76 -2.03 -3.23
C LYS A 81 9.43 -1.26 -3.11
N ILE A 82 9.45 -0.15 -2.39
CA ILE A 82 8.40 0.88 -2.33
C ILE A 82 9.03 2.19 -2.83
N GLU A 83 8.28 2.91 -3.66
CA GLU A 83 8.61 4.26 -4.13
C GLU A 83 7.43 5.18 -3.80
N ILE A 84 7.73 6.34 -3.24
CA ILE A 84 6.73 7.39 -2.99
C ILE A 84 7.12 8.55 -3.89
N LEU A 85 6.20 8.95 -4.77
CA LEU A 85 6.43 9.96 -5.79
C LEU A 85 5.35 11.03 -5.66
N PHE A 86 5.70 12.28 -5.96
CA PHE A 86 4.75 13.37 -6.05
C PHE A 86 4.78 13.92 -7.47
N ASP A 87 3.61 13.92 -8.13
CA ASP A 87 3.42 14.53 -9.44
C ASP A 87 2.84 15.94 -9.25
N ASN A 88 3.63 16.91 -9.68
CA ASN A 88 3.29 18.32 -9.68
C ASN A 88 3.34 18.83 -11.13
N GLU A 89 2.16 18.95 -11.75
CA GLU A 89 2.02 19.46 -13.12
C GLU A 89 2.91 18.76 -14.16
N GLY A 90 3.11 17.44 -14.01
CA GLY A 90 3.90 16.62 -14.93
C GLY A 90 5.36 16.43 -14.51
N GLU A 91 5.82 17.10 -13.45
CA GLU A 91 7.12 16.82 -12.83
C GLU A 91 6.94 15.80 -11.70
N ILE A 92 7.49 14.60 -11.89
CA ILE A 92 7.45 13.53 -10.88
C ILE A 92 8.72 13.59 -10.03
N LYS A 93 8.55 13.94 -8.75
CA LYS A 93 9.64 14.03 -7.77
C LYS A 93 9.56 12.87 -6.76
N PRO A 94 10.64 12.09 -6.58
CA PRO A 94 10.65 11.02 -5.60
C PRO A 94 10.87 11.56 -4.18
N LEU A 95 10.08 11.09 -3.22
CA LEU A 95 10.29 11.34 -1.80
C LEU A 95 11.28 10.32 -1.23
N GLN A 96 12.21 10.78 -0.41
CA GLN A 96 13.21 9.90 0.18
C GLN A 96 12.65 9.15 1.39
N ILE A 97 12.69 7.82 1.33
CA ILE A 97 12.29 6.93 2.42
C ILE A 97 13.54 6.63 3.28
N LEU A 98 13.47 6.93 4.57
CA LEU A 98 14.55 6.67 5.52
C LEU A 98 14.46 5.27 6.10
N ALA A 99 13.28 4.92 6.59
CA ALA A 99 13.09 3.70 7.37
C ALA A 99 11.64 3.25 7.45
N LYS A 100 11.46 1.99 7.82
CA LYS A 100 10.22 1.49 8.41
C LYS A 100 10.24 1.87 9.89
N VAL A 101 9.10 2.33 10.39
CA VAL A 101 8.91 2.60 11.82
C VAL A 101 7.79 1.71 12.35
N GLU A 102 8.04 1.10 13.50
CA GLU A 102 7.01 0.45 14.30
C GLU A 102 6.56 1.44 15.36
N LEU A 103 5.27 1.81 15.33
CA LEU A 103 4.71 2.66 16.36
C LEU A 103 4.60 1.84 17.64
N ASN A 104 5.10 2.38 18.75
CA ASN A 104 4.81 1.82 20.06
C ASN A 104 3.33 2.08 20.37
N ASP A 105 2.73 1.34 21.30
CA ASP A 105 1.36 1.63 21.74
C ASP A 105 1.35 2.90 22.61
N ILE A 106 1.34 4.05 21.95
CA ILE A 106 1.44 5.38 22.57
C ILE A 106 0.07 5.99 22.89
N GLY A 107 -1.02 5.26 22.62
CA GLY A 107 -2.39 5.71 22.85
C GLY A 107 -2.67 7.12 22.29
N GLN A 108 -3.47 7.92 23.01
CA GLN A 108 -3.79 9.29 22.62
C GLN A 108 -2.62 10.28 22.74
N GLN A 109 -1.50 9.89 23.35
CA GLN A 109 -0.37 10.81 23.59
C GLN A 109 0.44 11.09 22.32
N ALA A 110 0.34 10.22 21.32
CA ALA A 110 1.05 10.33 20.04
C ALA A 110 0.84 11.69 19.33
N ALA A 111 -0.36 12.26 19.42
CA ALA A 111 -0.76 13.47 18.71
C ALA A 111 -0.16 14.78 19.28
N ARG A 112 0.55 14.71 20.42
CA ARG A 112 1.15 15.89 21.09
C ARG A 112 2.65 15.74 21.34
N MET A 113 3.29 14.75 20.72
CA MET A 113 4.73 14.54 20.85
C MET A 113 5.49 15.43 19.87
N ASN A 114 6.56 16.06 20.36
CA ASN A 114 7.57 16.64 19.47
C ASN A 114 8.40 15.51 18.85
N ILE A 115 9.24 15.83 17.87
CA ILE A 115 10.02 14.82 17.15
C ILE A 115 10.95 14.01 18.08
N GLY A 116 11.57 14.66 19.08
CA GLY A 116 12.49 14.02 20.01
C GLY A 116 11.79 13.02 20.92
N ASP A 117 10.65 13.41 21.50
CA ASP A 117 9.79 12.53 22.30
C ASP A 117 9.22 11.38 21.45
N PHE A 118 8.84 11.67 20.21
CA PHE A 118 8.34 10.66 19.28
C PHE A 118 9.43 9.63 18.95
N ILE A 119 10.67 10.06 18.68
CA ILE A 119 11.82 9.16 18.45
C ILE A 119 12.13 8.31 19.68
N GLN A 120 12.10 8.89 20.88
CA GLN A 120 12.52 8.18 22.10
C GLN A 120 11.46 7.23 22.64
N LYS A 121 10.17 7.58 22.51
CA LYS A 121 9.06 6.89 23.19
C LYS A 121 7.99 6.40 22.22
N GLY A 122 7.81 7.09 21.10
CA GLY A 122 6.69 6.88 20.20
C GLY A 122 6.91 5.80 19.14
N TYR A 123 8.14 5.54 18.72
CA TYR A 123 8.38 4.53 17.70
C TYR A 123 9.76 3.89 17.80
N THR A 124 9.89 2.75 17.13
CA THR A 124 11.16 2.06 16.92
C THR A 124 11.49 2.06 15.43
N VAL A 125 12.67 2.56 15.06
CA VAL A 125 13.20 2.48 13.68
C VAL A 125 13.61 1.03 13.40
N LYS A 126 13.09 0.46 12.31
CA LYS A 126 13.48 -0.86 11.80
C LYS A 126 14.22 -0.71 10.48
N ILE A 127 15.48 -1.14 10.48
CA ILE A 127 16.34 -1.25 9.30
C ILE A 127 16.87 -2.70 9.28
N PRO A 128 16.83 -3.42 8.13
CA PRO A 128 16.49 -2.94 6.80
C PRO A 128 14.98 -2.75 6.57
N LEU A 129 14.62 -1.81 5.69
CA LEU A 129 13.24 -1.54 5.25
C LEU A 129 12.62 -2.73 4.48
N TYR A 130 13.48 -3.48 3.78
CA TYR A 130 13.09 -4.60 2.92
C TYR A 130 13.83 -5.87 3.34
N PRO A 131 13.28 -7.05 3.01
CA PRO A 131 11.97 -7.27 2.38
C PRO A 131 10.79 -7.13 3.36
N ILE A 132 9.59 -6.87 2.83
CA ILE A 132 8.34 -6.92 3.61
C ILE A 132 7.54 -8.14 3.15
N ASN A 133 7.33 -9.09 4.06
CA ASN A 133 6.54 -10.28 3.82
C ASN A 133 5.06 -10.01 4.09
N ILE A 134 4.19 -10.43 3.17
CA ILE A 134 2.74 -10.31 3.30
C ILE A 134 2.13 -11.70 3.16
N PRO A 135 1.53 -12.27 4.23
CA PRO A 135 0.95 -13.60 4.20
C PRO A 135 -0.20 -13.70 3.19
N ALA A 136 -0.60 -14.93 2.83
CA ALA A 136 -1.67 -15.17 1.87
C ALA A 136 -3.05 -14.84 2.47
N GLY A 137 -3.87 -14.05 1.77
CA GLY A 137 -5.20 -13.66 2.24
C GLY A 137 -5.18 -12.71 3.44
N GLU A 138 -4.03 -12.15 3.79
CA GLU A 138 -3.85 -11.28 4.96
C GLU A 138 -3.40 -9.87 4.56
N SER A 139 -3.38 -9.01 5.57
CA SER A 139 -2.95 -7.62 5.47
C SER A 139 -1.72 -7.39 6.33
N THR A 140 -0.83 -6.50 5.90
CA THR A 140 0.32 -6.07 6.69
C THR A 140 0.38 -4.56 6.67
N ASP A 141 0.37 -3.97 7.86
CA ASP A 141 0.55 -2.56 8.09
C ASP A 141 2.03 -2.24 8.34
N ILE A 142 2.48 -1.14 7.75
CA ILE A 142 3.77 -0.54 8.04
C ILE A 142 3.60 0.96 8.14
N VAL A 143 4.50 1.62 8.85
CA VAL A 143 4.63 3.08 8.77
C VAL A 143 6.00 3.38 8.18
N LEU A 144 6.03 4.26 7.18
CA LEU A 144 7.25 4.74 6.57
C LEU A 144 7.60 6.10 7.14
N GLN A 145 8.85 6.26 7.58
CA GLN A 145 9.44 7.56 7.82
C GLN A 145 10.11 8.04 6.54
N CYS A 146 9.62 9.16 6.03
CA CYS A 146 10.12 9.81 4.85
C CYS A 146 10.59 11.22 5.21
N TYR A 147 11.49 11.77 4.41
CA TYR A 147 11.91 13.15 4.58
C TYR A 147 12.13 13.82 3.23
N GLN A 148 12.01 15.15 3.25
CA GLN A 148 12.41 16.02 2.15
C GLN A 148 13.24 17.17 2.68
N ARG A 149 14.10 17.74 1.84
CA ARG A 149 14.59 19.09 2.07
C ARG A 149 13.54 20.09 1.58
N ILE A 150 13.40 21.21 2.29
CA ILE A 150 12.46 22.27 1.91
C ILE A 150 12.80 22.83 0.52
N GLU A 151 14.09 22.91 0.19
CA GLU A 151 14.58 23.38 -1.11
C GLU A 151 14.15 22.51 -2.30
N ASP A 152 13.95 21.21 -2.08
CA ASP A 152 13.59 20.27 -3.15
C ASP A 152 12.16 20.48 -3.65
N ASN A 153 11.31 21.10 -2.81
CA ASN A 153 9.92 21.43 -3.08
C ASN A 153 9.16 20.24 -3.72
N ILE A 154 9.25 19.07 -3.08
CA ILE A 154 8.67 17.81 -3.57
C ILE A 154 7.15 17.84 -3.41
N PHE A 155 6.67 18.29 -2.25
CA PHE A 155 5.27 18.60 -2.01
C PHE A 155 5.11 20.07 -1.57
N PRO A 156 4.77 20.98 -2.49
CA PRO A 156 4.60 22.40 -2.19
C PRO A 156 3.44 22.66 -1.22
N LEU A 157 3.58 23.72 -0.42
CA LEU A 157 2.50 24.23 0.44
C LEU A 157 1.39 24.88 -0.41
N ASP A 158 0.16 24.78 0.08
CA ASP A 158 -1.06 25.37 -0.50
C ASP A 158 -1.36 24.95 -1.94
N LYS A 159 -0.70 23.89 -2.43
CA LYS A 159 -0.91 23.34 -3.76
C LYS A 159 -1.23 21.86 -3.65
N GLU A 160 -2.32 21.46 -4.31
CA GLU A 160 -2.69 20.05 -4.40
C GLU A 160 -1.79 19.37 -5.44
N VAL A 161 -1.17 18.27 -5.03
CA VAL A 161 -0.29 17.44 -5.86
C VAL A 161 -0.73 15.99 -5.77
N MET A 162 -0.43 15.19 -6.79
CA MET A 162 -0.81 13.77 -6.78
C MET A 162 0.30 12.94 -6.12
N CYS A 163 0.02 12.31 -4.99
CA CYS A 163 0.94 11.36 -4.39
C CYS A 163 0.72 9.98 -5.02
N ILE A 164 1.81 9.32 -5.41
CA ILE A 164 1.82 8.02 -6.07
C ILE A 164 2.69 7.10 -5.22
N ILE A 165 2.10 6.01 -4.73
CA ILE A 165 2.84 4.96 -4.03
C ILE A 165 2.91 3.75 -4.92
N ARG A 166 4.13 3.41 -5.33
CA ARG A 166 4.42 2.28 -6.19
C ARG A 166 5.12 1.19 -5.40
N ILE A 167 4.62 -0.03 -5.50
CA ILE A 167 5.24 -1.21 -4.91
C ILE A 167 5.68 -2.17 -6.00
N ASN A 168 6.85 -2.77 -5.80
CA ASN A 168 7.37 -3.86 -6.61
C ASN A 168 7.42 -5.14 -5.78
N TYR A 169 6.92 -6.23 -6.33
CA TYR A 169 6.89 -7.53 -5.67
C TYR A 169 6.94 -8.67 -6.68
N GLY A 170 7.38 -9.84 -6.22
CA GLY A 170 7.49 -11.03 -7.07
C GLY A 170 8.34 -10.81 -8.33
N ARG A 171 8.08 -11.61 -9.37
CA ARG A 171 8.80 -11.50 -10.66
C ARG A 171 8.22 -10.35 -11.48
N ASN A 172 8.77 -9.14 -11.30
CA ASN A 172 8.44 -7.92 -12.03
C ASN A 172 6.97 -7.48 -11.94
N LYS A 173 6.28 -7.77 -10.83
CA LYS A 173 4.94 -7.21 -10.61
C LYS A 173 5.08 -5.84 -9.97
N THR A 174 4.31 -4.89 -10.48
CA THR A 174 4.24 -3.54 -9.96
C THR A 174 2.78 -3.18 -9.75
N ARG A 175 2.47 -2.54 -8.63
CA ARG A 175 1.16 -1.96 -8.34
C ARG A 175 1.38 -0.54 -7.84
N GLU A 176 0.40 0.31 -8.11
CA GLU A 176 0.42 1.69 -7.63
C GLU A 176 -0.94 2.12 -7.11
N VAL A 177 -0.93 3.00 -6.12
CA VAL A 177 -2.07 3.76 -5.65
C VAL A 177 -1.76 5.25 -5.82
N ARG A 178 -2.76 6.02 -6.21
CA ARG A 178 -2.67 7.47 -6.41
C ARG A 178 -3.73 8.15 -5.57
N PHE A 179 -3.38 9.25 -4.92
CA PHE A 179 -4.33 10.07 -4.18
C PHE A 179 -3.89 11.54 -4.16
N PRO A 180 -4.84 12.48 -4.16
CA PRO A 180 -4.54 13.88 -4.03
C PRO A 180 -3.97 14.18 -2.64
N PHE A 181 -2.91 14.96 -2.60
CA PHE A 181 -2.22 15.41 -1.41
C PHE A 181 -2.19 16.93 -1.39
N LEU A 182 -2.65 17.52 -0.30
CA LEU A 182 -2.60 18.96 -0.08
C LEU A 182 -2.13 19.20 1.35
N LEU A 183 -1.06 19.98 1.49
CA LEU A 183 -0.57 20.49 2.75
C LEU A 183 -0.74 22.01 2.76
N THR A 184 -1.57 22.54 3.64
CA THR A 184 -1.78 24.00 3.72
C THR A 184 -0.68 24.66 4.56
N SER A 185 -0.37 25.92 4.30
CA SER A 185 0.58 26.70 5.10
C SER A 185 0.09 26.87 6.55
N GLU A 186 -1.23 26.98 6.76
CA GLU A 186 -1.83 27.04 8.09
C GLU A 186 -1.57 25.74 8.87
N ASP A 187 -1.89 24.59 8.25
CA ASP A 187 -1.62 23.28 8.84
C ASP A 187 -0.13 23.08 9.13
N TYR A 188 0.72 23.55 8.21
CA TYR A 188 2.17 23.41 8.29
C TYR A 188 2.79 24.27 9.39
N GLU A 189 2.39 25.53 9.55
CA GLU A 189 2.96 26.41 10.59
C GLU A 189 2.63 25.95 12.02
N GLU A 190 1.55 25.19 12.19
CA GLU A 190 1.17 24.61 13.48
C GLU A 190 1.88 23.28 13.82
N THR A 191 2.68 22.70 12.92
CA THR A 191 3.33 21.38 13.11
C THR A 191 4.59 21.41 13.99
N ARG A 192 4.53 22.08 15.15
CA ARG A 192 5.55 21.91 16.22
C ARG A 192 5.52 20.50 16.84
N PHE A 193 4.42 19.77 16.65
CA PHE A 193 4.18 18.41 17.11
C PHE A 193 3.71 17.55 15.93
N LEU A 194 3.82 16.23 16.06
CA LEU A 194 3.29 15.30 15.07
C LEU A 194 1.76 15.43 14.97
N LYS A 195 1.29 15.88 13.80
CA LYS A 195 -0.13 15.95 13.47
C LYS A 195 -0.48 14.94 12.38
N TRP A 196 -1.59 14.24 12.57
CA TRP A 196 -2.14 13.30 11.61
C TRP A 196 -3.25 13.96 10.80
N TYR A 197 -3.11 13.88 9.48
CA TYR A 197 -4.03 14.41 8.48
C TYR A 197 -4.66 13.25 7.73
N ARG A 198 -5.85 13.45 7.18
CA ARG A 198 -6.47 12.53 6.22
C ARG A 198 -6.26 13.08 4.80
N PRO A 199 -5.98 12.25 3.79
CA PRO A 199 -6.04 12.71 2.40
C PRO A 199 -7.40 13.34 2.10
N ARG A 200 -7.43 14.39 1.29
CA ARG A 200 -8.71 14.94 0.81
C ARG A 200 -9.37 13.86 -0.04
N ALA A 201 -10.66 13.63 0.20
CA ALA A 201 -11.48 12.72 -0.60
C ALA A 201 -11.76 13.35 -1.97
N GLY A 202 -10.75 13.43 -2.84
CA GLY A 202 -10.97 13.65 -4.26
C GLY A 202 -11.47 12.34 -4.87
N ASN A 203 -12.70 12.32 -5.41
CA ASN A 203 -13.38 11.23 -6.13
C ASN A 203 -12.59 9.91 -6.28
N LEU A 204 -12.46 9.15 -5.19
CA LEU A 204 -11.87 7.80 -5.20
C LEU A 204 -12.65 6.83 -6.11
N LYS A 205 -13.89 7.19 -6.50
CA LYS A 205 -14.74 6.40 -7.41
C LYS A 205 -14.28 6.36 -8.87
N GLU A 206 -13.44 7.30 -9.34
CA GLU A 206 -13.02 7.33 -10.75
C GLU A 206 -11.67 6.63 -11.00
N LEU A 207 -10.90 6.33 -9.95
CA LEU A 207 -9.56 5.74 -10.05
C LEU A 207 -9.53 4.21 -9.85
N TYR A 208 -10.68 3.61 -9.52
CA TYR A 208 -10.84 2.16 -9.35
C TYR A 208 -12.07 1.65 -10.11
N PRO A 209 -11.95 1.35 -11.42
CA PRO A 209 -12.94 0.50 -12.05
C PRO A 209 -12.72 -0.91 -11.50
N HIS A 210 -13.68 -1.41 -10.73
CA HIS A 210 -13.80 -2.85 -10.47
C HIS A 210 -13.93 -3.62 -11.79
#